data_AF-A0A960EID3-F1
#
_entry.id   AF-A0A960EID3-F1
#
_cell.length_a   1.000
_cell.length_b   1.000
_cell.length_c   1.000
_cell.angle_alpha   90.00
_cell.angle_beta   90.00
_cell.angle_gamma   90.00
#
_symmetry.space_group_name_H-M   'P 1'
#
loop_
_entity.id
_entity.type
_entity.pdbx_description
1 polymer ?
#
loop_
_entity_poly.entity_id
_entity_poly.type
_entity_poly.pdbx_seq_one_letter_code
_entity_poly.pdbx_strand_id
1 'polypeptide(L)'
;HTHPPRNEFGRWMRRSHMHHHFGAPMRNFGVTSNVWDRLLGTYEEPGVVTVPQRMAPVWMVDDEGDVRPEFAEDYLVKAGRRRSVDQDVRDHDDAFSNVAPAS
;
A
#
# COMPACT_ATOMS: atom_id res chain seq x y z
N HIS A 1 2.82 -3.98 -9.51
CA HIS A 1 3.44 -3.45 -8.28
C HIS A 1 4.95 -3.25 -8.38
N THR A 2 5.68 -3.93 -9.27
CA THR A 2 7.16 -4.01 -9.22
C THR A 2 7.92 -2.84 -9.87
N HIS A 3 7.28 -2.05 -10.73
CA HIS A 3 7.95 -0.98 -11.50
C HIS A 3 7.21 0.35 -11.37
N PRO A 4 7.93 1.49 -11.46
CA PRO A 4 7.30 2.82 -11.44
C PRO A 4 6.42 3.04 -12.68
N PRO A 5 5.45 3.96 -12.60
CA PRO A 5 4.70 4.40 -13.77
C PRO A 5 5.62 5.11 -14.77
N ARG A 6 5.37 4.93 -16.07
CA ARG A 6 6.18 5.56 -17.15
C ARG A 6 5.53 6.79 -17.76
N ASN A 7 4.24 7.02 -17.50
CA ASN A 7 3.44 8.10 -18.05
C ASN A 7 2.27 8.42 -17.11
N GLU A 8 1.54 9.49 -17.41
CA GLU A 8 0.40 9.97 -16.60
C GLU A 8 -0.69 8.92 -16.44
N PHE A 9 -1.01 8.19 -17.51
CA PHE A 9 -1.99 7.10 -17.45
C PHE A 9 -1.55 5.98 -16.50
N GLY A 10 -0.28 5.57 -16.56
CA GLY A 10 0.29 4.59 -15.64
C GLY A 10 0.32 5.10 -14.20
N ARG A 11 0.55 6.40 -14.00
CA ARG A 11 0.54 7.07 -12.69
C ARG A 11 -0.86 7.02 -12.10
N TRP A 12 -1.88 7.42 -12.87
CA TRP A 12 -3.29 7.31 -12.51
C TRP A 12 -3.66 5.85 -12.17
N MET A 13 -3.30 4.90 -13.03
CA MET A 13 -3.61 3.48 -12.84
C MET A 13 -3.02 2.95 -11.52
N ARG A 14 -1.75 3.28 -11.24
CA ARG A 14 -1.09 2.90 -9.98
C ARG A 14 -1.82 3.49 -8.78
N ARG A 15 -2.15 4.79 -8.83
CA ARG A 15 -2.82 5.50 -7.74
C ARG A 15 -4.22 4.93 -7.48
N SER A 16 -5.01 4.72 -8.53
CA SER A 16 -6.35 4.12 -8.45
C SER A 16 -6.29 2.72 -7.84
N HIS A 17 -5.34 1.90 -8.27
CA HIS A 17 -5.15 0.55 -7.75
C HIS A 17 -4.72 0.53 -6.27
N MET A 18 -3.82 1.42 -5.86
CA MET A 18 -3.43 1.54 -4.45
C MET A 18 -4.58 2.07 -3.60
N HIS A 19 -5.37 3.01 -4.10
CA HIS A 19 -6.56 3.52 -3.42
C HIS A 19 -7.59 2.41 -3.20
N HIS A 20 -7.83 1.55 -4.19
CA HIS A 20 -8.61 0.34 -4.01
C HIS A 20 -8.05 -0.51 -2.85
N HIS A 21 -6.76 -0.84 -2.85
CA HIS A 21 -6.21 -1.71 -1.80
C HIS A 21 -6.21 -1.11 -0.38
N PHE A 22 -5.98 0.20 -0.23
CA PHE A 22 -5.68 0.80 1.08
C PHE A 22 -6.64 1.89 1.54
N GLY A 23 -7.38 2.52 0.62
CA GLY A 23 -8.34 3.59 0.91
C GLY A 23 -9.78 3.08 0.91
N ALA A 24 -10.23 2.54 -0.23
CA ALA A 24 -11.60 2.12 -0.45
C ALA A 24 -11.67 0.80 -1.25
N PRO A 25 -11.53 -0.38 -0.59
CA PRO A 25 -11.55 -1.69 -1.23
C PRO A 25 -12.80 -2.03 -2.03
N MET A 26 -13.91 -1.33 -1.80
CA MET A 26 -15.17 -1.52 -2.52
C MET A 26 -15.40 -0.47 -3.62
N ARG A 27 -14.36 0.27 -4.01
CA ARG A 27 -14.35 1.30 -5.05
C ARG A 27 -13.21 1.04 -6.04
N ASN A 28 -13.28 1.65 -7.22
CA ASN A 28 -12.21 1.66 -8.22
C ASN A 28 -11.73 0.26 -8.63
N PHE A 29 -12.65 -0.60 -9.06
CA PHE A 29 -12.32 -1.96 -9.49
C PHE A 29 -11.56 -2.00 -10.82
N GLY A 30 -11.74 -0.96 -11.65
CA GLY A 30 -11.11 -0.82 -12.94
C GLY A 30 -9.60 -0.62 -12.85
N VAL A 31 -8.85 -1.62 -13.31
CA VAL A 31 -7.38 -1.57 -13.37
C VAL A 31 -6.83 -1.15 -14.74
N THR A 32 -7.67 -1.13 -15.78
CA THR A 32 -7.31 -0.69 -17.14
C THR A 32 -8.01 0.61 -17.54
N SER A 33 -9.16 0.90 -16.94
CA SER A 33 -9.96 2.11 -17.17
C SER A 33 -10.98 2.27 -16.06
N ASN A 34 -11.39 3.51 -15.74
CA ASN A 34 -12.47 3.82 -14.79
C ASN A 34 -13.85 3.95 -15.44
N VAL A 35 -13.99 3.68 -16.74
CA VAL A 35 -15.28 3.85 -17.43
C VAL A 35 -16.37 3.02 -16.77
N TRP A 36 -16.09 1.75 -16.48
CA TRP A 36 -17.05 0.87 -15.81
C TRP A 36 -17.33 1.30 -14.37
N ASP A 37 -16.32 1.78 -13.65
CA ASP A 37 -16.53 2.31 -12.29
C ASP A 37 -17.43 3.56 -12.30
N ARG A 38 -17.30 4.42 -13.30
CA ARG A 38 -18.18 5.60 -13.44
C ARG A 38 -19.60 5.20 -13.83
N LEU A 39 -19.75 4.25 -14.75
CA LEU A 39 -21.06 3.75 -15.18
C LEU A 39 -21.80 3.02 -14.07
N LEU A 40 -21.08 2.28 -13.22
CA LEU A 40 -21.64 1.49 -12.13
C LEU A 40 -21.63 2.23 -10.78
N GLY A 41 -21.15 3.48 -10.74
CA GLY A 41 -21.13 4.30 -9.53
C GLY A 41 -20.11 3.87 -8.46
N THR A 42 -19.09 3.10 -8.84
CA THR A 42 -18.02 2.61 -7.96
C THR A 42 -16.73 3.44 -8.08
N TYR A 43 -16.72 4.49 -8.91
CA TYR A 43 -15.57 5.40 -9.03
C TYR A 43 -15.50 6.38 -7.86
N GLU A 44 -14.34 6.46 -7.25
CA GLU A 44 -13.92 7.46 -6.27
C GLU A 44 -12.61 8.08 -6.77
N GLU A 45 -12.52 9.41 -6.81
CA GLU A 45 -11.28 10.08 -7.21
C GLU A 45 -10.23 9.82 -6.14
N PRO A 46 -9.12 9.11 -6.46
CA PRO A 46 -8.10 8.85 -5.47
C PRO A 46 -7.51 10.18 -5.00
N GLY A 47 -7.54 10.50 -3.70
CA GLY A 47 -6.72 11.58 -3.12
C GLY A 47 -5.26 11.15 -2.97
N VAL A 48 -4.55 11.70 -1.98
CA VAL A 48 -3.26 11.16 -1.55
C VAL A 48 -3.49 9.80 -0.89
N VAL A 49 -2.90 8.74 -1.45
CA VAL A 49 -3.12 7.37 -0.99
C VAL A 49 -2.13 7.01 0.10
N THR A 50 -2.64 6.62 1.28
CA THR A 50 -1.81 6.14 2.37
C THR A 50 -1.45 4.66 2.15
N VAL A 51 -0.16 4.35 2.04
CA VAL A 51 0.36 3.00 1.83
C VAL A 51 1.12 2.53 3.08
N PRO A 52 0.84 1.34 3.64
CA PRO A 52 1.64 0.80 4.72
C PRO A 52 3.09 0.57 4.27
N GLN A 53 4.09 0.98 5.05
CA GLN A 53 5.51 0.90 4.66
C GLN A 53 5.95 -0.50 4.20
N ARG A 54 5.51 -1.56 4.90
CA ARG A 54 5.76 -2.97 4.54
C ARG A 54 5.19 -3.41 3.18
N MET A 55 4.25 -2.66 2.64
CA MET A 55 3.59 -2.91 1.35
C MET A 55 3.93 -1.83 0.31
N ALA A 56 4.75 -0.84 0.69
CA ALA A 56 5.21 0.20 -0.21
C ALA A 56 6.19 -0.42 -1.23
N PRO A 57 5.95 -0.28 -2.54
CA PRO A 57 6.88 -0.76 -3.54
C PRO A 57 8.23 -0.04 -3.46
N VAL A 58 9.33 -0.75 -3.75
CA VAL A 58 10.70 -0.19 -3.70
C VAL A 58 10.93 1.00 -4.63
N TRP A 59 10.13 1.14 -5.69
CA TRP A 59 10.21 2.31 -6.57
C TRP A 59 9.49 3.54 -6.02
N MET A 60 8.63 3.37 -5.01
CA MET A 60 7.87 4.47 -4.38
C MET A 60 8.66 5.13 -3.26
N VAL A 61 9.52 4.37 -2.58
CA VAL A 61 10.28 4.82 -1.41
C VAL A 61 11.77 4.93 -1.69
N ASP A 62 12.46 5.78 -0.95
CA ASP A 62 13.92 5.88 -0.91
C ASP A 62 14.53 4.89 0.09
N ASP A 63 15.85 5.00 0.31
CA ASP A 63 16.60 4.13 1.21
C ASP A 63 16.27 4.35 2.70
N GLU A 64 15.70 5.51 3.03
CA GLU A 64 15.23 5.86 4.39
C GLU A 64 13.79 5.36 4.63
N GLY A 65 13.09 4.98 3.55
CA GLY A 65 11.73 4.48 3.56
C GLY A 65 10.68 5.56 3.40
N ASP A 66 11.10 6.78 3.06
CA ASP A 66 10.24 7.93 2.76
C ASP A 66 9.80 7.91 1.30
N VAL A 67 8.65 8.53 1.00
CA VAL A 67 8.13 8.59 -0.38
C VAL A 67 9.04 9.48 -1.22
N ARG A 68 9.50 8.96 -2.35
CA ARG A 68 10.34 9.74 -3.28
C ARG A 68 9.61 11.00 -3.76
N PRO A 69 10.29 12.14 -3.94
CA PRO A 69 9.66 13.43 -4.25
C PRO A 69 8.72 13.38 -5.47
N GLU A 70 9.08 12.63 -6.51
CA GLU A 70 8.26 12.49 -7.71
C GLU A 70 6.90 11.83 -7.46
N PHE A 71 6.71 11.16 -6.33
CA PHE A 71 5.48 10.45 -5.95
C PHE A 71 4.77 11.07 -4.73
N ALA A 72 5.37 12.10 -4.11
CA ALA A 72 4.86 12.71 -2.87
C ALA A 72 3.47 13.35 -3.01
N GLU A 73 3.09 13.78 -4.21
CA GLU A 73 1.75 14.33 -4.48
C GLU A 73 0.65 13.26 -4.49
N ASP A 74 1.00 11.99 -4.71
CA ASP A 74 0.03 10.90 -4.83
C ASP A 74 0.01 9.96 -3.63
N TYR A 75 1.11 9.87 -2.88
CA TYR A 75 1.26 8.86 -1.83
C TYR A 75 1.81 9.42 -0.53
N LEU A 76 1.35 8.80 0.56
CA LEU A 76 1.92 8.95 1.88
C LEU A 76 2.25 7.55 2.41
N VAL A 77 3.46 7.34 2.94
CA VAL A 77 3.80 6.07 3.58
C VAL A 77 3.54 6.15 5.07
N LYS A 78 2.70 5.24 5.56
CA LYS A 78 2.47 5.07 6.99
C LYS A 78 3.46 4.04 7.52
N ALA A 79 4.43 4.50 8.30
CA ALA A 79 5.27 3.63 9.09
C ALA A 79 4.38 2.75 9.99
N GLY A 80 4.61 1.44 9.95
CA GLY A 80 4.03 0.54 10.94
C GLY A 80 4.61 0.86 12.32
N ARG A 81 3.94 0.43 13.39
CA ARG A 81 4.59 0.36 14.71
C ARG A 81 5.84 -0.52 14.50
N ARG A 82 7.05 0.05 14.64
CA ARG A 82 8.28 -0.76 14.61
C ARG A 82 8.11 -1.84 15.67
N ARG A 83 7.93 -3.09 15.26
CA ARG A 83 8.17 -4.20 16.19
C ARG A 83 9.67 -4.16 16.47
N SER A 84 10.05 -4.18 17.74
CA SER A 84 11.46 -4.33 18.11
C SER A 84 11.96 -5.62 17.48
N VAL A 85 13.23 -5.67 17.08
CA VAL A 85 13.91 -6.93 16.71
C VAL A 85 13.70 -7.97 17.80
N ASP A 86 13.66 -7.55 19.07
CA ASP A 86 13.41 -8.45 20.20
C ASP A 86 11.99 -9.03 20.17
N GLN A 87 11.01 -8.31 19.62
CA GLN A 87 9.64 -8.82 19.50
C GLN A 87 9.55 -9.85 18.37
N ASP A 88 10.27 -9.64 17.26
CA ASP A 88 10.28 -10.59 16.15
C ASP A 88 10.99 -11.90 16.55
N VAL A 89 12.06 -11.82 17.34
CA VAL A 89 12.74 -13.01 17.90
C VAL A 89 11.81 -13.76 18.88
N ARG A 90 11.14 -13.03 19.79
CA ARG A 90 10.18 -13.66 20.72
C ARG A 90 9.01 -14.31 20.00
N ASP A 91 8.39 -13.64 19.02
CA ASP A 91 7.28 -14.18 18.25
C ASP A 91 7.72 -15.43 17.45
N HIS A 92 8.97 -15.47 16.96
CA HIS A 92 9.57 -16.64 16.32
C HIS A 92 9.72 -17.78 17.34
N ASP A 93 10.37 -17.53 18.47
CA ASP A 93 10.57 -18.53 19.52
C ASP A 93 9.23 -19.08 20.06
N ASP A 94 8.23 -18.22 20.26
CA ASP A 94 6.87 -18.59 20.68
C ASP A 94 6.16 -19.44 19.60
N ALA A 95 6.29 -19.08 18.32
CA ALA A 95 5.70 -19.83 17.23
C ALA A 95 6.30 -21.23 17.06
N PHE A 96 7.59 -21.41 17.38
CA PHE A 96 8.28 -22.71 17.29
C PHE A 96 8.26 -23.51 18.59
N SER A 97 7.87 -22.92 19.72
CA SER A 97 7.88 -23.61 21.03
C SER A 97 6.63 -24.46 21.30
N ASN A 98 5.63 -24.47 20.42
CA ASN A 98 4.44 -25.32 20.52
C ASN A 98 3.72 -25.21 21.89
N VAL A 99 3.84 -24.06 22.54
CA VAL A 99 3.16 -23.74 23.80
C VAL A 99 1.86 -23.03 23.45
N ALA A 100 0.72 -23.61 23.85
CA ALA A 100 -0.56 -22.94 23.69
C ALA A 100 -0.59 -21.65 24.52
N PRO A 101 -1.15 -20.54 24.00
CA PRO A 101 -1.22 -19.29 24.75
C PRO A 101 -2.02 -19.51 26.03
N ALA A 102 -1.43 -19.17 27.18
CA ALA A 102 -2.16 -19.13 28.44
C ALA A 102 -3.21 -18.00 28.37
N SER A 103 -4.48 -18.37 28.57
CA SER A 103 -5.62 -17.43 28.66
C SER A 103 -5.64 -16.68 29.97
#